data_AF-A0A0F7VA47-F1
#
_entry.id   AF-A0A0F7VA47-F1
#
_cell.length_a   1.000
_cell.length_b   1.000
_cell.length_c   1.000
_cell.angle_alpha   90.00
_cell.angle_beta   90.00
_cell.angle_gamma   90.00
#
_symmetry.space_group_name_H-M   'P 1'
#
loop_
_entity.id
_entity.type
_entity.pdbx_description
1 polymer ?
#
loop_
_entity_poly.entity_id
_entity_poly.type
_entity_poly.pdbx_seq_one_letter_code
_entity_poly.pdbx_strand_id
1 'polypeptide(L)'
;MTMARRGLQKSDWGVLGEKIHWPAGFFPERRLPGTGVHGETWVIKNNVMQVSKELTDLRDKLVAGIQKLDQGIEEAAAAMNEPLDGEGDDDIGYDDEFDFADRFDPHDRTDPEVLLEERQGLQTELQDRLDEVNGKLAEMQQNELNFTWKRREIPHQLHCLTRPWEDFNKAEMLAAKQAADEAAAAEREALERRSRRKGNVAPEPSKEDEPDMPDTFVAKLVEPAPVYTADGRRMGFSDGGSDNADTLLAEGEAQMKVIWRFIVERGNFDFEDVGLVPIVYVGTIKRQHKDFKPVENAIFIRPYFKHGTVGDVIKNLAGKKKSLYYKDDLLVTNAHKFISCMAYMENCRLYHGSIHPNNIFVSDDGFRLLVGDFLPPSEFKRWMVSVAKRLSSVPTFLSPEYREALVTARIQKPQYYTETLSPYKNDVYAFGLVLLYLATMEEPTSAKKAARAVERLRHKGRHEDLLSLVSAMLTFNPQERPSWKELLMTGERLQLQAADVLRGLGNLFGVTLTNPEDQYMDKDLRDPRRAHAAATKHMKRQEGGQTACTIM
;
A
#
# COMPACT_ATOMS: atom_id res chain seq x y z
N MET A 1 -56.72 12.52 11.98
CA MET A 1 -55.89 11.49 12.62
C MET A 1 -54.61 11.34 11.82
N THR A 2 -53.51 11.78 12.43
CA THR A 2 -52.14 11.80 11.94
C THR A 2 -51.61 10.37 11.80
N MET A 3 -51.40 9.88 10.57
CA MET A 3 -50.57 8.70 10.37
C MET A 3 -49.12 9.08 10.63
N ALA A 4 -48.59 8.62 11.77
CA ALA A 4 -47.18 8.71 12.08
C ALA A 4 -46.36 8.08 10.94
N ARG A 5 -45.39 8.83 10.42
CA ARG A 5 -44.33 8.29 9.57
C ARG A 5 -43.60 7.21 10.38
N ARG A 6 -43.97 5.94 10.21
CA ARG A 6 -43.12 4.82 10.63
C ARG A 6 -41.83 4.95 9.85
N GLY A 7 -40.76 5.36 10.53
CA GLY A 7 -39.41 5.29 9.99
C GLY A 7 -39.18 3.86 9.50
N LEU A 8 -38.71 3.73 8.26
CA LEU A 8 -38.35 2.43 7.67
C LEU A 8 -37.44 1.68 8.66
N GLN A 9 -37.83 0.47 9.06
CA GLN A 9 -36.99 -0.42 9.87
C GLN A 9 -35.66 -0.65 9.14
N LYS A 10 -34.54 -0.51 9.86
CA LYS A 10 -33.22 -0.98 9.40
C LYS A 10 -33.35 -2.47 9.05
N SER A 11 -32.88 -2.85 7.87
CA SER A 11 -32.75 -4.25 7.47
C SER A 11 -31.53 -4.86 8.17
N ASP A 12 -31.70 -6.01 8.81
CA ASP A 12 -30.60 -6.76 9.43
C ASP A 12 -29.82 -7.62 8.42
N TRP A 13 -30.26 -7.69 7.16
CA TRP A 13 -29.55 -8.36 6.07
C TRP A 13 -28.52 -7.43 5.40
N GLY A 14 -27.30 -7.94 5.20
CA GLY A 14 -26.20 -7.20 4.58
C GLY A 14 -25.39 -6.34 5.55
N VAL A 15 -25.34 -6.67 6.84
CA VAL A 15 -24.47 -5.99 7.81
C VAL A 15 -23.02 -6.45 7.58
N LEU A 16 -22.10 -5.51 7.38
CA LEU A 16 -20.67 -5.80 7.29
C LEU A 16 -20.19 -6.36 8.63
N GLY A 17 -19.49 -7.50 8.60
CA GLY A 17 -18.93 -8.13 9.78
C GLY A 17 -18.02 -7.17 10.58
N GLU A 18 -18.20 -7.16 11.90
CA GLU A 18 -17.45 -6.31 12.83
C GLU A 18 -16.01 -6.79 13.01
N LYS A 19 -15.76 -8.11 12.90
CA LYS A 19 -14.44 -8.70 13.07
C LYS A 19 -13.74 -8.83 11.72
N ILE A 20 -12.64 -8.09 11.55
CA ILE A 20 -11.77 -8.13 10.37
C ILE A 20 -10.60 -9.07 10.64
N HIS A 21 -10.38 -10.04 9.74
CA HIS A 21 -9.16 -10.85 9.70
C HIS A 21 -8.17 -10.17 8.77
N TRP A 22 -7.12 -9.60 9.38
CA TRP A 22 -6.07 -8.90 8.66
C TRP A 22 -5.07 -9.88 8.05
N PRO A 23 -4.42 -9.53 6.93
CA PRO A 23 -3.37 -10.37 6.38
C PRO A 23 -2.23 -10.53 7.40
N ALA A 24 -1.59 -11.69 7.39
CA ALA A 24 -0.47 -11.98 8.26
C ALA A 24 0.59 -10.87 8.21
N GLY A 25 1.07 -10.45 9.38
CA GLY A 25 2.08 -9.41 9.51
C GLY A 25 1.54 -7.98 9.61
N PHE A 26 0.29 -7.74 9.22
CA PHE A 26 -0.36 -6.43 9.34
C PHE A 26 -1.29 -6.37 10.55
N PHE A 27 -1.09 -5.36 11.38
CA PHE A 27 -1.81 -5.19 12.64
C PHE A 27 -2.57 -3.85 12.65
N PRO A 28 -3.89 -3.83 12.82
CA PRO A 28 -4.65 -2.59 12.86
C PRO A 28 -4.36 -1.80 14.14
N GLU A 29 -4.07 -0.51 14.00
CA GLU A 29 -3.93 0.39 15.16
C GLU A 29 -5.20 1.21 15.39
N ARG A 30 -5.65 1.91 14.35
CA ARG A 30 -6.83 2.78 14.44
C ARG A 30 -7.49 2.97 13.09
N ARG A 31 -8.81 3.11 13.13
CA ARG A 31 -9.60 3.55 11.98
C ARG A 31 -9.47 5.06 11.80
N LEU A 32 -9.17 5.51 10.58
CA LEU A 32 -9.19 6.94 10.26
C LEU A 32 -10.63 7.44 10.11
N PRO A 33 -10.96 8.63 10.65
CA PRO A 33 -12.29 9.20 10.53
C PRO A 33 -12.57 9.61 9.09
N GLY A 34 -13.79 9.32 8.64
CA GLY A 34 -14.22 9.50 7.26
C GLY A 34 -14.51 8.14 6.63
N THR A 35 -15.77 7.88 6.33
CA THR A 35 -16.11 6.86 5.34
C THR A 35 -15.74 7.46 3.99
N GLY A 36 -14.60 7.06 3.43
CA GLY A 36 -14.34 7.37 2.02
C GLY A 36 -15.54 6.88 1.20
N VAL A 37 -15.85 7.55 0.10
CA VAL A 37 -16.93 7.10 -0.81
C VAL A 37 -16.72 5.65 -1.27
N HIS A 38 -15.47 5.17 -1.18
CA HIS A 38 -14.98 3.88 -1.64
C HIS A 38 -14.57 2.92 -0.52
N GLY A 39 -14.97 3.20 0.74
CA GLY A 39 -14.77 2.29 1.87
C GLY A 39 -14.00 2.89 3.04
N GLU A 40 -13.54 2.01 3.94
CA GLU A 40 -12.92 2.36 5.22
C GLU A 40 -11.41 2.46 5.10
N THR A 41 -10.80 3.32 5.92
CA THR A 41 -9.34 3.49 5.95
C THR A 41 -8.80 3.29 7.36
N TRP A 42 -7.70 2.57 7.48
CA TRP A 42 -7.09 2.15 8.74
C TRP A 42 -5.60 2.46 8.73
N VAL A 43 -5.09 2.93 9.86
CA VAL A 43 -3.65 2.92 10.15
C VAL A 43 -3.32 1.54 10.68
N ILE A 44 -2.29 0.92 10.11
CA ILE A 44 -1.83 -0.41 10.46
C ILE A 44 -0.31 -0.39 10.67
N LYS A 45 0.21 -1.37 11.41
CA LYS A 45 1.64 -1.64 11.50
C LYS A 45 2.02 -2.93 10.80
N ASN A 46 3.21 -2.97 10.23
CA ASN A 46 3.84 -4.20 9.76
C ASN A 46 4.96 -4.60 10.74
N ASN A 47 4.72 -5.64 11.53
CA ASN A 47 5.70 -6.17 12.48
C ASN A 47 6.24 -7.53 12.03
N VAL A 48 6.24 -7.82 10.72
CA VAL A 48 6.61 -9.14 10.17
C VAL A 48 7.96 -9.60 10.69
N MET A 49 8.95 -8.71 10.75
CA MET A 49 10.31 -9.05 11.21
C MET A 49 10.34 -9.47 12.69
N GLN A 50 9.65 -8.72 13.55
CA GLN A 50 9.58 -9.04 14.97
C GLN A 50 8.83 -10.36 15.20
N VAL A 51 7.66 -10.51 14.59
CA VAL A 51 6.83 -11.71 14.74
C VAL A 51 7.52 -12.94 14.15
N SER A 52 8.19 -12.80 13.00
CA SER A 52 8.97 -13.90 12.40
C SER A 52 10.12 -14.34 13.29
N LYS A 53 10.78 -13.40 13.97
CA LYS A 53 11.82 -13.73 14.95
C LYS A 53 11.22 -14.50 16.15
N GLU A 54 10.14 -14.02 16.73
CA GLU A 54 9.45 -14.69 17.84
C GLU A 54 8.95 -16.09 17.47
N LEU A 55 8.40 -16.26 16.27
CA LEU A 55 7.97 -17.55 15.74
C LEU A 55 9.15 -18.47 15.44
N THR A 56 10.28 -17.95 14.96
CA THR A 56 11.51 -18.74 14.75
C THR A 56 12.05 -19.25 16.08
N ASP A 57 12.11 -18.38 17.10
CA ASP A 57 12.54 -18.77 18.45
C ASP A 57 11.59 -19.83 19.07
N LEU A 58 10.28 -19.73 18.79
CA LEU A 58 9.30 -20.73 19.22
C LEU A 58 9.46 -22.06 18.48
N ARG A 59 9.66 -22.02 17.16
CA ARG A 59 9.95 -23.20 16.33
C ARG A 59 11.17 -23.95 16.87
N ASP A 60 12.25 -23.23 17.16
CA ASP A 60 13.49 -23.83 17.64
C ASP A 60 13.30 -24.48 19.03
N LYS A 61 12.47 -23.89 19.90
CA LYS A 61 12.07 -24.51 21.17
C LYS A 61 11.21 -25.77 20.98
N LEU A 62 10.27 -25.76 20.05
CA LEU A 62 9.42 -26.93 19.76
C LEU A 62 10.25 -28.08 19.19
N VAL A 63 11.14 -27.80 18.22
CA VAL A 63 12.07 -28.80 17.67
C VAL A 63 12.95 -29.39 18.76
N ALA A 64 13.53 -28.56 19.64
CA ALA A 64 14.31 -29.06 20.77
C ALA A 64 13.48 -29.85 21.79
N GLY A 65 12.20 -29.53 21.96
CA GLY A 65 11.27 -30.26 22.81
C GLY A 65 10.93 -31.64 22.24
N ILE A 66 10.65 -31.72 20.94
CA ILE A 66 10.39 -32.98 20.22
C ILE A 66 11.63 -33.88 20.28
N GLN A 67 12.83 -33.36 19.99
CA GLN A 67 14.07 -34.14 20.08
C GLN A 67 14.32 -34.73 21.48
N LYS A 68 13.98 -33.99 22.53
CA LYS A 68 14.08 -34.50 23.91
C LYS A 68 13.05 -35.58 24.21
N LEU A 69 11.82 -35.45 23.68
CA LEU A 69 10.80 -36.48 23.79
C LEU A 69 11.20 -37.73 23.01
N ASP A 70 11.73 -37.60 21.79
CA ASP A 70 12.21 -38.70 20.96
C ASP A 70 13.30 -39.49 21.69
N GLN A 71 14.30 -38.79 22.24
CA GLN A 71 15.33 -39.41 23.06
C GLN A 71 14.74 -40.11 24.29
N GLY A 72 13.79 -39.48 24.98
CA GLY A 72 13.11 -40.08 26.13
C GLY A 72 12.25 -41.29 25.77
N ILE A 73 11.62 -41.32 24.59
CA ILE A 73 10.84 -42.45 24.08
C ILE A 73 11.79 -43.60 23.73
N GLU A 74 12.92 -43.32 23.06
CA GLU A 74 13.96 -44.32 22.76
C GLU A 74 14.56 -44.93 24.02
N GLU A 75 14.88 -44.10 25.03
CA GLU A 75 15.40 -44.56 26.34
C GLU A 75 14.36 -45.42 27.08
N ALA A 76 13.07 -45.03 27.06
CA ALA A 76 12.00 -45.81 27.68
C ALA A 76 11.77 -47.15 26.94
N ALA A 77 11.77 -47.14 25.61
CA ALA A 77 11.65 -48.34 24.79
C ALA A 77 12.85 -49.28 24.95
N ALA A 78 14.05 -48.74 25.16
CA ALA A 78 15.25 -49.53 25.45
C ALA A 78 15.19 -50.17 26.85
N ALA A 79 14.70 -49.44 27.86
CA ALA A 79 14.52 -49.96 29.23
C ALA A 79 13.47 -51.08 29.30
N MET A 80 12.44 -51.05 28.45
CA MET A 80 11.47 -52.15 28.31
C MET A 80 12.04 -53.39 27.61
N ASN A 81 13.15 -53.25 26.88
CA ASN A 81 13.83 -54.35 26.18
C ASN A 81 15.02 -54.93 26.97
N GLU A 82 15.34 -54.41 28.16
CA GLU A 82 16.32 -55.06 29.04
C GLU A 82 15.70 -56.34 29.64
N PRO A 83 16.32 -57.52 29.45
CA PRO A 83 15.83 -58.74 30.07
C PRO A 83 15.89 -58.58 31.59
N LEU A 84 14.76 -58.82 32.26
CA LEU A 84 14.72 -58.90 33.71
C LEU A 84 15.67 -60.00 34.17
N ASP A 85 16.73 -59.62 34.91
CA ASP A 85 17.61 -60.58 35.58
C ASP A 85 16.79 -61.36 36.62
N GLY A 86 16.29 -62.54 36.24
CA GLY A 86 15.63 -63.44 37.19
C GLY A 86 14.52 -64.35 36.68
N GLU A 87 14.15 -64.37 35.40
CA GLU A 87 13.24 -65.41 34.89
C GLU A 87 14.00 -66.71 34.64
N GLY A 88 14.19 -67.47 35.73
CA GLY A 88 14.50 -68.89 35.63
C GLY A 88 13.32 -69.62 35.00
N ASP A 89 13.65 -70.51 34.06
CA ASP A 89 12.76 -71.46 33.39
C ASP A 89 11.87 -72.21 34.40
N ASP A 90 10.66 -71.73 34.65
CA ASP A 90 9.58 -72.52 35.24
C ASP A 90 8.38 -72.50 34.29
N ASP A 91 8.33 -73.55 33.46
CA ASP A 91 7.22 -73.98 32.62
C ASP A 91 5.96 -74.20 33.49
N ILE A 92 5.10 -73.18 33.58
CA ILE A 92 3.78 -73.28 34.21
C ILE A 92 2.73 -73.09 33.12
N GLY A 93 1.93 -74.14 32.93
CA GLY A 93 0.97 -74.32 31.86
C GLY A 93 0.03 -73.14 31.66
N TYR A 94 -0.15 -72.79 30.38
CA TYR A 94 -1.17 -71.90 29.87
C TYR A 94 -2.57 -72.49 30.18
N ASP A 95 -3.30 -71.83 31.08
CA ASP A 95 -4.76 -71.87 31.11
C ASP A 95 -5.28 -70.61 30.40
N ASP A 96 -6.00 -70.84 29.32
CA ASP A 96 -6.46 -69.88 28.34
C ASP A 96 -7.69 -69.12 28.86
N GLU A 97 -7.57 -68.24 29.87
CA GLU A 97 -8.60 -67.26 30.24
C GLU A 97 -8.07 -66.27 31.28
N PHE A 98 -7.13 -65.40 30.89
CA PHE A 98 -6.77 -64.21 31.67
C PHE A 98 -6.91 -62.98 30.79
N ASP A 99 -7.93 -62.16 31.09
CA ASP A 99 -8.22 -60.90 30.41
C ASP A 99 -7.02 -59.97 30.51
N PHE A 100 -6.30 -59.76 29.40
CA PHE A 100 -5.24 -58.76 29.25
C PHE A 100 -5.71 -57.33 29.59
N ALA A 101 -7.02 -57.10 29.69
CA ALA A 101 -7.61 -55.81 30.01
C ALA A 101 -7.52 -55.42 31.50
N ASP A 102 -7.30 -56.37 32.42
CA ASP A 102 -7.29 -56.08 33.88
C ASP A 102 -5.91 -55.68 34.43
N ARG A 103 -4.86 -55.65 33.59
CA ARG A 103 -3.52 -55.14 33.97
C ARG A 103 -3.25 -53.69 33.57
N PHE A 104 -4.01 -53.16 32.61
CA PHE A 104 -3.80 -51.79 32.13
C PHE A 104 -4.65 -50.84 32.98
N ASP A 105 -4.07 -50.30 34.05
CA ASP A 105 -4.65 -49.15 34.75
C ASP A 105 -4.18 -47.88 34.01
N PRO A 106 -5.04 -47.21 33.21
CA PRO A 106 -4.66 -46.00 32.47
C PRO A 106 -4.32 -44.82 33.40
N HIS A 107 -4.34 -44.98 34.72
CA HIS A 107 -3.94 -43.98 35.71
C HIS A 107 -2.71 -44.41 36.54
N ASP A 108 -2.13 -45.59 36.29
CA ASP A 108 -0.88 -46.00 36.92
C ASP A 108 0.33 -45.32 36.27
N ARG A 109 0.77 -44.22 36.89
CA ARG A 109 1.94 -43.43 36.47
C ARG A 109 3.28 -44.13 36.68
N THR A 110 3.28 -45.35 37.19
CA THR A 110 4.47 -46.19 37.33
C THR A 110 4.59 -47.23 36.22
N ASP A 111 3.54 -47.42 35.42
CA ASP A 111 3.55 -48.32 34.26
C ASP A 111 4.33 -47.70 33.08
N PRO A 112 5.39 -48.37 32.59
CA PRO A 112 6.18 -47.89 31.46
C PRO A 112 5.39 -47.78 30.14
N GLU A 113 4.32 -48.55 29.93
CA GLU A 113 3.46 -48.46 28.74
C GLU A 113 2.59 -47.21 28.75
N VAL A 114 2.00 -46.86 29.90
CA VAL A 114 1.21 -45.63 30.10
C VAL A 114 2.10 -44.39 29.91
N LEU A 115 3.34 -44.42 30.42
CA LEU A 115 4.32 -43.34 30.23
C LEU A 115 4.78 -43.21 28.78
N LEU A 116 4.87 -44.31 28.03
CA LEU A 116 5.20 -44.30 26.61
C LEU A 116 4.06 -43.66 25.79
N GLU A 117 2.81 -44.04 26.06
CA GLU A 117 1.62 -43.48 25.39
C GLU A 117 1.46 -41.98 25.68
N GLU A 118 1.62 -41.54 26.94
CA GLU A 118 1.60 -40.11 27.30
C GLU A 118 2.71 -39.32 26.57
N ARG A 119 3.92 -39.89 26.45
CA ARG A 119 5.03 -39.26 25.72
C ARG A 119 4.77 -39.16 24.21
N GLN A 120 4.18 -40.19 23.61
CA GLN A 120 3.78 -40.19 22.19
C GLN A 120 2.63 -39.19 21.94
N GLY A 121 1.68 -39.07 22.88
CA GLY A 121 0.62 -38.07 22.83
C GLY A 121 1.17 -36.64 22.88
N LEU A 122 2.09 -36.37 23.80
CA LEU A 122 2.79 -35.07 23.89
C LEU A 122 3.65 -34.77 22.65
N GLN A 123 4.31 -35.79 22.09
CA GLN A 123 5.08 -35.65 20.85
C GLN A 123 4.17 -35.22 19.69
N THR A 124 2.99 -35.85 19.56
CA THR A 124 1.99 -35.51 18.54
C THR A 124 1.48 -34.08 18.73
N GLU A 125 1.15 -33.67 19.96
CA GLU A 125 0.73 -32.29 20.25
C GLU A 125 1.82 -31.26 19.91
N LEU A 126 3.09 -31.54 20.24
CA LEU A 126 4.20 -30.66 19.90
C LEU A 126 4.44 -30.60 18.39
N GLN A 127 4.26 -31.71 17.67
CA GLN A 127 4.38 -31.77 16.22
C GLN A 127 3.28 -30.96 15.53
N ASP A 128 2.03 -31.10 15.98
CA ASP A 128 0.91 -30.29 15.49
C ASP A 128 1.15 -28.79 15.70
N ARG A 129 1.68 -28.42 16.87
CA ARG A 129 2.09 -27.04 17.17
C ARG A 129 3.24 -26.57 16.28
N LEU A 130 4.21 -27.44 16.00
CA LEU A 130 5.33 -27.11 15.12
C LEU A 130 4.84 -26.84 13.70
N ASP A 131 3.91 -27.65 13.21
CA ASP A 131 3.29 -27.48 11.89
C ASP A 131 2.47 -26.19 11.82
N GLU A 132 1.73 -25.84 12.89
CA GLU A 132 1.03 -24.55 13.00
C GLU A 132 2.02 -23.36 12.94
N VAL A 133 3.13 -23.43 13.67
CA VAL A 133 4.17 -22.39 13.69
C VAL A 133 4.85 -22.27 12.33
N ASN A 134 5.16 -23.39 11.67
CA ASN A 134 5.72 -23.41 10.32
C ASN A 134 4.75 -22.81 9.29
N GLY A 135 3.46 -23.11 9.40
CA GLY A 135 2.41 -22.48 8.58
C GLY A 135 2.38 -20.97 8.75
N LYS A 136 2.37 -20.47 9.99
CA LYS A 136 2.42 -19.03 10.28
C LYS A 136 3.70 -18.37 9.76
N LEU A 137 4.86 -19.01 9.89
CA LEU A 137 6.12 -18.50 9.35
C LEU A 137 6.07 -18.38 7.82
N ALA A 138 5.50 -19.37 7.13
CA ALA A 138 5.32 -19.32 5.68
C ALA A 138 4.37 -18.17 5.26
N GLU A 139 3.27 -17.94 6.01
CA GLU A 139 2.37 -16.80 5.79
C GLU A 139 3.06 -15.46 6.04
N MET A 140 3.91 -15.35 7.07
CA MET A 140 4.68 -14.13 7.35
C MET A 140 5.68 -13.82 6.23
N GLN A 141 6.37 -14.83 5.70
CA GLN A 141 7.32 -14.67 4.59
C GLN A 141 6.65 -14.17 3.30
N GLN A 142 5.40 -14.56 3.05
CA GLN A 142 4.64 -14.05 1.89
C GLN A 142 4.25 -12.58 2.02
N ASN A 143 4.18 -12.05 3.25
CA ASN A 143 3.78 -10.68 3.55
C ASN A 143 4.96 -9.79 3.99
N GLU A 144 6.19 -10.29 3.85
CA GLU A 144 7.41 -9.49 4.03
C GLU A 144 7.50 -8.43 2.92
N LEU A 145 7.66 -7.17 3.32
CA LEU A 145 7.72 -6.07 2.36
C LEU A 145 9.09 -6.05 1.67
N ASN A 146 9.10 -6.25 0.36
CA ASN A 146 10.32 -6.40 -0.45
C ASN A 146 11.08 -5.11 -0.77
N PHE A 147 10.93 -4.03 0.01
CA PHE A 147 11.64 -2.79 -0.27
C PHE A 147 12.03 -2.04 1.00
N THR A 148 13.28 -1.56 1.01
CA THR A 148 13.79 -0.60 1.98
C THR A 148 13.72 0.78 1.34
N TRP A 149 12.93 1.70 1.90
CA TRP A 149 13.10 3.12 1.58
C TRP A 149 13.95 3.78 2.66
N LYS A 150 14.77 4.74 2.25
CA LYS A 150 15.50 5.59 3.19
C LYS A 150 14.60 6.75 3.54
N ARG A 151 14.10 6.78 4.79
CA ARG A 151 13.40 7.94 5.34
C ARG A 151 14.40 9.09 5.47
N ARG A 152 14.59 9.89 4.41
CA ARG A 152 15.44 11.09 4.47
C ARG A 152 14.65 12.16 5.22
N GLU A 153 14.66 12.08 6.54
CA GLU A 153 14.06 13.14 7.35
C GLU A 153 14.92 14.40 7.24
N ILE A 154 14.30 15.49 6.79
CA ILE A 154 14.82 16.83 7.00
C ILE A 154 14.69 17.11 8.52
N PRO A 155 15.66 17.78 9.18
CA PRO A 155 15.58 18.08 10.61
C PRO A 155 14.24 18.69 11.04
N HIS A 156 13.72 18.28 12.21
CA HIS A 156 12.42 18.68 12.75
C HIS A 156 12.16 20.21 12.77
N GLN A 157 13.23 21.00 12.84
CA GLN A 157 13.19 22.47 12.80
C GLN A 157 12.68 23.02 11.46
N LEU A 158 12.77 22.25 10.37
CA LEU A 158 12.26 22.59 9.03
C LEU A 158 10.86 22.01 8.77
N HIS A 159 10.30 21.23 9.70
CA HIS A 159 8.93 20.68 9.60
C HIS A 159 7.83 21.64 10.09
N CYS A 160 8.13 22.94 10.26
CA CYS A 160 7.17 23.90 10.80
C CYS A 160 6.07 24.30 9.80
N LEU A 161 4.99 23.50 9.77
CA LEU A 161 3.71 23.80 9.11
C LEU A 161 3.03 25.10 9.58
N THR A 162 3.57 25.78 10.60
CA THR A 162 3.07 27.06 11.10
C THR A 162 3.56 28.25 10.28
N ARG A 163 4.66 28.11 9.52
CA ARG A 163 5.21 29.13 8.60
C ARG A 163 5.84 28.47 7.35
N PRO A 164 5.08 27.69 6.55
CA PRO A 164 5.71 26.78 5.60
C PRO A 164 6.37 27.47 4.39
N TRP A 165 6.28 28.80 4.26
CA TRP A 165 6.62 29.49 3.01
C TRP A 165 7.31 30.85 3.13
N GLU A 166 7.60 31.30 4.35
CA GLU A 166 8.24 32.60 4.57
C GLU A 166 9.75 32.57 4.27
N ASP A 167 10.40 31.40 4.34
CA ASP A 167 11.87 31.27 4.24
C ASP A 167 12.38 30.47 3.02
N PHE A 168 11.64 30.45 1.90
CA PHE A 168 12.14 29.79 0.69
C PHE A 168 13.23 30.60 -0.01
N ASN A 169 14.45 30.46 0.47
CA ASN A 169 15.64 30.56 -0.35
C ASN A 169 16.16 29.13 -0.58
N LYS A 170 16.01 28.60 -1.80
CA LYS A 170 16.53 27.28 -2.20
C LYS A 170 18.00 27.11 -1.84
N ALA A 171 18.78 28.20 -1.85
CA ALA A 171 20.17 28.22 -1.44
C ALA A 171 20.36 27.96 0.06
N GLU A 172 19.52 28.53 0.93
CA GLU A 172 19.59 28.33 2.38
C GLU A 172 19.15 26.94 2.79
N MET A 173 18.16 26.36 2.09
CA MET A 173 17.74 24.96 2.28
C MET A 173 18.83 23.96 1.89
N LEU A 174 19.48 24.18 0.75
CA LEU A 174 20.63 23.37 0.32
C LEU A 174 21.81 23.56 1.28
N ALA A 175 22.06 24.78 1.74
CA ALA A 175 23.10 25.08 2.73
C ALA A 175 22.81 24.44 4.09
N ALA A 176 21.55 24.45 4.56
CA ALA A 176 21.16 23.81 5.82
C ALA A 176 21.28 22.29 5.75
N LYS A 177 20.92 21.69 4.61
CA LYS A 177 21.14 20.26 4.36
C LYS A 177 22.63 19.93 4.33
N GLN A 178 23.43 20.70 3.58
CA GLN A 178 24.88 20.53 3.54
C GLN A 178 25.51 20.69 4.92
N ALA A 179 25.08 21.68 5.70
CA ALA A 179 25.55 21.89 7.07
C ALA A 179 25.16 20.74 8.01
N ALA A 180 23.97 20.14 7.84
CA ALA A 180 23.56 18.97 8.60
C ALA A 180 24.38 17.72 8.22
N ASP A 181 24.62 17.51 6.92
CA ASP A 181 25.47 16.44 6.41
C ASP A 181 26.92 16.59 6.89
N GLU A 182 27.45 17.82 6.89
CA GLU A 182 28.77 18.18 7.41
C GLU A 182 28.87 18.01 8.93
N ALA A 183 27.83 18.39 9.69
CA ALA A 183 27.78 18.19 11.13
C ALA A 183 27.76 16.70 11.50
N ALA A 184 26.98 15.89 10.78
CA ALA A 184 26.96 14.44 10.95
C ALA A 184 28.32 13.81 10.61
N ALA A 185 28.98 14.29 9.55
CA ALA A 185 30.34 13.87 9.20
C ALA A 185 31.38 14.27 10.27
N ALA A 186 31.29 15.49 10.80
CA ALA A 186 32.18 16.00 11.84
C ALA A 186 31.99 15.26 13.17
N GLU A 187 30.76 14.90 13.52
CA GLU A 187 30.44 14.10 14.70
C GLU A 187 31.01 12.69 14.58
N ARG A 188 30.92 12.07 13.39
CA ARG A 188 31.59 10.79 13.09
C ARG A 188 33.11 10.89 13.24
N GLU A 189 33.73 11.94 12.70
CA GLU A 189 35.18 12.15 12.82
C GLU A 189 35.62 12.40 14.28
N ALA A 190 34.81 13.13 15.06
CA ALA A 190 35.05 13.37 16.47
C ALA A 190 34.92 12.08 17.30
N LEU A 191 33.97 11.20 16.96
CA LEU A 191 33.81 9.87 17.57
C LEU A 191 35.02 8.98 17.26
N GLU A 192 35.50 8.96 16.01
CA GLU A 192 36.71 8.24 15.61
C GLU A 192 37.98 8.76 16.30
N ARG A 193 38.13 10.07 16.47
CA ARG A 193 39.27 10.64 17.21
C ARG A 193 39.20 10.29 18.68
N ARG A 194 38.01 10.27 19.28
CA ARG A 194 37.82 9.86 20.69
C ARG A 194 38.11 8.37 20.90
N SER A 195 37.76 7.51 19.95
CA SER A 195 38.06 6.08 20.04
C SER A 195 39.55 5.79 19.88
N ARG A 196 40.23 6.44 18.92
CA ARG A 196 41.70 6.35 18.75
C ARG A 196 42.48 6.82 19.98
N ARG A 197 42.00 7.83 20.70
CA ARG A 197 42.64 8.33 21.93
C ARG A 197 42.51 7.41 23.15
N LYS A 198 41.53 6.49 23.16
CA LYS A 198 41.27 5.60 24.30
C LYS A 198 41.94 4.23 24.19
N GLY A 199 42.73 3.97 23.14
CA GLY A 199 43.49 2.72 22.98
C GLY A 199 42.63 1.46 22.83
N ASN A 200 41.31 1.59 22.72
CA ASN A 200 40.41 0.49 22.44
C ASN A 200 40.36 0.24 20.93
N VAL A 201 40.24 -1.03 20.55
CA VAL A 201 39.95 -1.51 19.19
C VAL A 201 38.92 -0.57 18.56
N ALA A 202 39.19 -0.17 17.31
CA ALA A 202 38.31 0.71 16.55
C ALA A 202 36.86 0.31 16.81
N PRO A 203 35.97 1.25 17.18
CA PRO A 203 34.58 0.92 17.38
C PRO A 203 34.15 0.27 16.07
N GLU A 204 33.53 -0.91 16.16
CA GLU A 204 32.85 -1.49 15.01
C GLU A 204 32.12 -0.34 14.32
N PRO A 205 32.22 -0.21 12.98
CA PRO A 205 31.53 0.85 12.26
C PRO A 205 30.13 0.87 12.85
N SER A 206 29.73 2.01 13.43
CA SER A 206 28.38 2.16 13.97
C SER A 206 27.50 1.59 12.90
N LYS A 207 26.77 0.49 13.20
CA LYS A 207 25.81 -0.09 12.25
C LYS A 207 25.18 1.11 11.60
N GLU A 208 25.41 1.29 10.28
CA GLU A 208 24.75 2.37 9.56
C GLU A 208 23.33 2.33 10.06
N ASP A 209 22.85 3.40 10.74
CA ASP A 209 21.58 3.36 11.48
C ASP A 209 20.61 2.60 10.60
N GLU A 210 20.26 1.37 11.02
CA GLU A 210 19.53 0.44 10.16
C GLU A 210 18.36 1.26 9.64
N PRO A 211 18.23 1.44 8.31
CA PRO A 211 17.38 2.47 7.75
C PRO A 211 16.03 2.36 8.41
N ASP A 212 15.57 3.42 9.11
CA ASP A 212 14.32 3.44 9.88
C ASP A 212 13.20 2.94 8.96
N MET A 213 12.91 1.64 9.08
CA MET A 213 11.95 1.01 8.20
C MET A 213 10.60 1.50 8.68
N PRO A 214 9.83 2.17 7.82
CA PRO A 214 8.48 2.60 8.16
C PRO A 214 7.68 1.37 8.60
N ASP A 215 7.39 1.27 9.89
CA ASP A 215 6.53 0.21 10.41
C ASP A 215 5.06 0.53 10.19
N THR A 216 4.74 1.79 9.90
CA THR A 216 3.38 2.33 9.87
C THR A 216 2.88 2.51 8.44
N PHE A 217 1.73 1.93 8.14
CA PHE A 217 1.07 1.93 6.84
C PHE A 217 -0.39 2.37 6.94
N VAL A 218 -1.00 2.58 5.78
CA VAL A 218 -2.43 2.83 5.66
C VAL A 218 -3.07 1.79 4.77
N ALA A 219 -4.07 1.10 5.31
CA ALA A 219 -4.93 0.18 4.58
C ALA A 219 -6.24 0.86 4.17
N LYS A 220 -6.57 0.78 2.89
CA LYS A 220 -7.87 1.14 2.33
C LYS A 220 -8.63 -0.12 1.98
N LEU A 221 -9.76 -0.31 2.64
CA LEU A 221 -10.64 -1.47 2.46
C LEU A 221 -11.73 -1.06 1.49
N VAL A 222 -11.71 -1.62 0.28
CA VAL A 222 -12.74 -1.34 -0.72
C VAL A 222 -13.93 -2.25 -0.45
N GLU A 223 -15.04 -1.66 -0.06
CA GLU A 223 -16.24 -2.40 0.31
C GLU A 223 -17.06 -2.81 -0.92
N PRO A 224 -17.65 -4.02 -0.92
CA PRO A 224 -18.62 -4.41 -1.91
C PRO A 224 -19.79 -3.40 -1.93
N ALA A 225 -20.38 -3.24 -3.11
CA ALA A 225 -21.41 -2.24 -3.29
C ALA A 225 -22.59 -2.44 -2.36
N PRO A 226 -23.13 -1.36 -1.77
CA PRO A 226 -24.41 -1.49 -1.13
C PRO A 226 -25.46 -1.85 -2.18
N VAL A 227 -26.17 -2.94 -1.95
CA VAL A 227 -27.26 -3.39 -2.82
C VAL A 227 -28.56 -2.82 -2.31
N TYR A 228 -29.39 -2.32 -3.21
CA TYR A 228 -30.69 -1.79 -2.85
C TYR A 228 -31.76 -2.81 -3.21
N THR A 229 -32.58 -3.20 -2.24
CA THR A 229 -33.75 -4.03 -2.47
C THR A 229 -34.77 -3.30 -3.34
N ALA A 230 -35.73 -4.02 -3.93
CA ALA A 230 -36.80 -3.43 -4.73
C ALA A 230 -37.65 -2.41 -3.96
N ASP A 231 -37.73 -2.51 -2.63
CA ASP A 231 -38.39 -1.55 -1.74
C ASP A 231 -37.47 -0.42 -1.24
N GLY A 232 -36.25 -0.31 -1.77
CA GLY A 232 -35.34 0.82 -1.53
C GLY A 232 -34.49 0.71 -0.27
N ARG A 233 -34.46 -0.45 0.43
CA ARG A 233 -33.58 -0.65 1.58
C ARG A 233 -32.15 -0.90 1.11
N ARG A 234 -31.19 -0.30 1.83
CA ARG A 234 -29.76 -0.50 1.60
C ARG A 234 -29.29 -1.76 2.36
N MET A 235 -28.73 -2.72 1.63
CA MET A 235 -27.98 -3.88 2.12
C MET A 235 -26.49 -3.64 1.87
N GLY A 236 -25.61 -4.12 2.74
CA GLY A 236 -24.15 -3.90 2.59
C GLY A 236 -23.44 -4.88 1.65
N PHE A 237 -24.06 -6.01 1.26
CA PHE A 237 -23.52 -6.92 0.26
C PHE A 237 -24.62 -7.82 -0.37
N SER A 238 -24.31 -8.47 -1.49
CA SER A 238 -25.09 -9.58 -2.11
C SER A 238 -24.17 -10.75 -2.47
N ASP A 239 -24.72 -11.89 -2.86
CA ASP A 239 -23.95 -13.07 -3.30
C ASP A 239 -23.03 -12.78 -4.51
N GLY A 240 -23.30 -11.73 -5.30
CA GLY A 240 -22.38 -11.24 -6.35
C GLY A 240 -21.21 -10.40 -5.82
N GLY A 241 -21.04 -10.29 -4.50
CA GLY A 241 -19.98 -9.53 -3.84
C GLY A 241 -18.62 -10.25 -3.82
N SER A 242 -18.59 -11.59 -3.88
CA SER A 242 -17.34 -12.36 -3.97
C SER A 242 -16.60 -12.10 -5.29
N ASP A 243 -17.34 -12.13 -6.41
CA ASP A 243 -16.79 -11.88 -7.76
C ASP A 243 -16.20 -10.46 -7.89
N ASN A 244 -16.69 -9.53 -7.06
CA ASN A 244 -16.21 -8.17 -7.01
C ASN A 244 -14.85 -8.05 -6.27
N ALA A 245 -14.58 -8.89 -5.27
CA ALA A 245 -13.30 -8.86 -4.56
C ALA A 245 -12.15 -9.32 -5.47
N ASP A 246 -12.29 -10.47 -6.12
CA ASP A 246 -11.27 -11.01 -7.04
C ASP A 246 -10.98 -10.06 -8.21
N THR A 247 -12.03 -9.43 -8.76
CA THR A 247 -11.87 -8.42 -9.80
C THR A 247 -11.06 -7.22 -9.29
N LEU A 248 -11.36 -6.72 -8.09
CA LEU A 248 -10.63 -5.62 -7.47
C LEU A 248 -9.18 -5.97 -7.15
N LEU A 249 -8.90 -7.22 -6.76
CA LEU A 249 -7.53 -7.71 -6.56
C LEU A 249 -6.75 -7.68 -7.87
N ALA A 250 -7.31 -8.26 -8.93
CA ALA A 250 -6.65 -8.30 -10.23
C ALA A 250 -6.40 -6.89 -10.79
N GLU A 251 -7.39 -5.99 -10.67
CA GLU A 251 -7.23 -4.58 -11.02
C GLU A 251 -6.16 -3.89 -10.15
N GLY A 252 -6.15 -4.15 -8.85
CA GLY A 252 -5.18 -3.58 -7.91
C GLY A 252 -3.75 -4.07 -8.12
N GLU A 253 -3.55 -5.35 -8.40
CA GLU A 253 -2.25 -5.91 -8.76
C GLU A 253 -1.74 -5.30 -10.08
N ALA A 254 -2.61 -5.16 -11.07
CA ALA A 254 -2.26 -4.50 -12.33
C ALA A 254 -1.85 -3.04 -12.12
N GLN A 255 -2.60 -2.30 -11.28
CA GLN A 255 -2.24 -0.93 -10.89
C GLN A 255 -0.90 -0.87 -10.18
N MET A 256 -0.68 -1.74 -9.19
CA MET A 256 0.54 -1.83 -8.42
C MET A 256 1.75 -2.06 -9.34
N LYS A 257 1.66 -2.98 -10.31
CA LYS A 257 2.73 -3.23 -11.28
C LYS A 257 3.07 -1.99 -12.11
N VAL A 258 2.08 -1.28 -12.63
CA VAL A 258 2.31 -0.06 -13.44
C VAL A 258 2.91 1.06 -12.58
N ILE A 259 2.41 1.26 -11.37
CA ILE A 259 2.91 2.26 -10.41
C ILE A 259 4.38 2.01 -10.08
N TRP A 260 4.72 0.78 -9.71
CA TRP A 260 6.10 0.42 -9.37
C TRP A 260 7.03 0.51 -10.56
N ARG A 261 6.58 0.12 -11.75
CA ARG A 261 7.36 0.28 -12.97
C ARG A 261 7.76 1.75 -13.19
N PHE A 262 6.83 2.69 -13.02
CA PHE A 262 7.15 4.11 -13.12
C PHE A 262 8.16 4.56 -12.05
N ILE A 263 7.97 4.14 -10.80
CA ILE A 263 8.87 4.48 -9.68
C ILE A 263 10.29 3.94 -9.93
N VAL A 264 10.42 2.74 -10.49
CA VAL A 264 11.71 2.15 -10.83
C VAL A 264 12.35 2.88 -12.01
N GLU A 265 11.63 2.98 -13.14
CA GLU A 265 12.16 3.57 -14.39
C GLU A 265 12.52 5.06 -14.24
N ARG A 266 11.77 5.82 -13.44
CA ARG A 266 11.93 7.29 -13.33
C ARG A 266 12.51 7.75 -12.01
N GLY A 267 12.24 7.03 -10.93
CA GLY A 267 12.64 7.42 -9.57
C GLY A 267 13.82 6.64 -9.03
N ASN A 268 14.25 5.56 -9.70
CA ASN A 268 15.24 4.62 -9.16
C ASN A 268 14.86 4.21 -7.72
N PHE A 269 13.61 3.81 -7.54
CA PHE A 269 12.97 3.46 -6.25
C PHE A 269 12.59 4.64 -5.33
N ASP A 270 12.89 5.89 -5.69
CA ASP A 270 12.43 7.09 -4.96
C ASP A 270 11.05 7.54 -5.45
N PHE A 271 9.99 7.04 -4.80
CA PHE A 271 8.60 7.35 -5.15
C PHE A 271 8.23 8.81 -4.81
N GLU A 272 8.86 9.41 -3.80
CA GLU A 272 8.62 10.80 -3.44
C GLU A 272 9.16 11.74 -4.51
N ASP A 273 10.34 11.44 -5.07
CA ASP A 273 10.92 12.27 -6.11
C ASP A 273 10.08 12.28 -7.38
N VAL A 274 9.49 11.15 -7.76
CA VAL A 274 8.58 11.08 -8.92
C VAL A 274 7.16 11.56 -8.62
N GLY A 275 6.84 11.87 -7.36
CA GLY A 275 5.55 12.41 -6.95
C GLY A 275 4.40 11.40 -7.04
N LEU A 276 4.66 10.13 -6.73
CA LEU A 276 3.67 9.05 -6.80
C LEU A 276 3.68 8.22 -5.53
N VAL A 277 2.51 7.96 -4.94
CA VAL A 277 2.36 7.07 -3.79
C VAL A 277 2.30 5.62 -4.26
N PRO A 278 3.18 4.72 -3.76
CA PRO A 278 3.13 3.31 -4.11
C PRO A 278 1.98 2.57 -3.44
N ILE A 279 1.50 1.53 -4.12
CA ILE A 279 0.73 0.45 -3.48
C ILE A 279 1.75 -0.61 -3.07
N VAL A 280 1.81 -0.93 -1.79
CA VAL A 280 2.83 -1.83 -1.23
C VAL A 280 2.30 -3.25 -1.05
N TYR A 281 0.97 -3.39 -0.98
CA TYR A 281 0.30 -4.67 -0.89
C TYR A 281 -1.14 -4.56 -1.38
N VAL A 282 -1.60 -5.58 -2.08
CA VAL A 282 -3.00 -5.80 -2.45
C VAL A 282 -3.37 -7.21 -2.01
N GLY A 283 -4.52 -7.37 -1.36
CA GLY A 283 -4.95 -8.69 -0.89
C GLY A 283 -6.40 -8.74 -0.49
N THR A 284 -6.80 -9.86 0.10
CA THR A 284 -8.18 -10.08 0.56
C THR A 284 -8.23 -10.09 2.07
N ILE A 285 -9.28 -9.49 2.62
CA ILE A 285 -9.61 -9.59 4.04
C ILE A 285 -10.97 -10.28 4.22
N LYS A 286 -11.10 -11.04 5.31
CA LYS A 286 -12.37 -11.70 5.68
C LYS A 286 -13.04 -10.95 6.82
N ARG A 287 -14.25 -10.47 6.60
CA ARG A 287 -15.12 -9.89 7.62
C ARG A 287 -16.08 -10.94 8.13
N GLN A 288 -16.01 -11.24 9.43
CA GLN A 288 -16.93 -12.17 10.09
C GLN A 288 -18.01 -11.41 10.85
N HIS A 289 -19.25 -11.87 10.70
CA HIS A 289 -20.38 -11.48 11.52
C HIS A 289 -20.85 -12.69 12.32
N LYS A 290 -21.39 -12.48 13.53
CA LYS A 290 -21.87 -13.58 14.38
C LYS A 290 -23.00 -14.38 13.73
N ASP A 291 -23.93 -13.66 13.11
CA ASP A 291 -25.17 -14.22 12.55
C ASP A 291 -25.17 -14.38 11.01
N PHE A 292 -24.11 -13.94 10.32
CA PHE A 292 -24.07 -13.92 8.84
C PHE A 292 -22.78 -14.51 8.26
N LYS A 293 -22.88 -14.94 7.00
CA LYS A 293 -21.74 -15.46 6.24
C LYS A 293 -20.60 -14.44 6.21
N PRO A 294 -19.34 -14.90 6.27
CA PRO A 294 -18.20 -14.02 6.11
C PRO A 294 -18.20 -13.39 4.73
N VAL A 295 -17.74 -12.14 4.66
CA VAL A 295 -17.63 -11.38 3.41
C VAL A 295 -16.18 -11.06 3.15
N GLU A 296 -15.75 -11.26 1.91
CA GLU A 296 -14.41 -10.93 1.45
C GLU A 296 -14.38 -9.53 0.84
N ASN A 297 -13.38 -8.74 1.24
CA ASN A 297 -13.15 -7.41 0.69
C ASN A 297 -11.70 -7.30 0.21
N ALA A 298 -11.47 -6.49 -0.83
CA ALA A 298 -10.12 -6.13 -1.25
C ALA A 298 -9.51 -5.09 -0.29
N ILE A 299 -8.23 -5.27 0.04
CA ILE A 299 -7.41 -4.33 0.81
C ILE A 299 -6.27 -3.81 -0.07
N PHE A 300 -6.06 -2.51 -0.02
CA PHE A 300 -4.96 -1.81 -0.68
C PHE A 300 -4.14 -1.13 0.41
N ILE A 301 -2.86 -1.49 0.52
CA ILE A 301 -1.97 -0.94 1.54
C ILE A 301 -0.98 -0.01 0.87
N ARG A 302 -0.74 1.13 1.51
CA ARG A 302 0.22 2.14 1.07
C ARG A 302 0.98 2.72 2.26
N PRO A 303 2.04 3.49 2.00
CA PRO A 303 2.75 4.27 3.02
C PRO A 303 1.85 5.16 3.86
N TYR A 304 2.22 5.32 5.14
CA TYR A 304 1.71 6.40 5.96
C TYR A 304 2.47 7.70 5.69
N PHE A 305 1.73 8.80 5.49
CA PHE A 305 2.29 10.14 5.29
C PHE A 305 1.95 11.03 6.49
N LYS A 306 2.97 11.56 7.17
CA LYS A 306 2.78 12.30 8.43
C LYS A 306 2.05 13.62 8.27
N HIS A 307 2.20 14.25 7.11
CA HIS A 307 1.51 15.52 6.77
C HIS A 307 0.13 15.32 6.17
N GLY A 308 -0.29 14.07 5.96
CA GLY A 308 -1.58 13.72 5.41
C GLY A 308 -1.76 14.16 3.96
N THR A 309 -2.98 14.56 3.63
CA THR A 309 -3.38 14.94 2.28
C THR A 309 -3.37 16.46 2.08
N VAL A 310 -3.38 16.90 0.83
CA VAL A 310 -3.60 18.31 0.48
C VAL A 310 -4.91 18.82 1.07
N GLY A 311 -5.95 17.97 1.13
CA GLY A 311 -7.21 18.33 1.77
C GLY A 311 -7.06 18.62 3.27
N ASP A 312 -6.27 17.81 3.99
CA ASP A 312 -5.95 18.04 5.40
C ASP A 312 -5.19 19.35 5.59
N VAL A 313 -4.20 19.62 4.74
CA VAL A 313 -3.42 20.86 4.75
C VAL A 313 -4.34 22.07 4.52
N ILE A 314 -5.18 22.03 3.49
CA ILE A 314 -6.09 23.15 3.19
C ILE A 314 -7.06 23.38 4.37
N LYS A 315 -7.61 22.32 4.95
CA LYS A 315 -8.48 22.41 6.14
C LYS A 315 -7.76 23.05 7.32
N ASN A 316 -6.50 22.70 7.56
CA ASN A 316 -5.67 23.26 8.64
C ASN A 316 -5.23 24.73 8.38
N LEU A 317 -5.28 25.17 7.12
CA LEU A 317 -5.00 26.55 6.71
C LEU A 317 -6.26 27.41 6.59
N ALA A 318 -7.45 26.81 6.62
CA ALA A 318 -8.72 27.53 6.50
C ALA A 318 -8.87 28.58 7.62
N GLY A 319 -9.17 29.83 7.24
CA GLY A 319 -9.41 30.94 8.18
C GLY A 319 -8.17 31.74 8.61
N LYS A 320 -6.95 31.31 8.28
CA LYS A 320 -5.72 32.09 8.54
C LYS A 320 -5.50 33.14 7.45
N LYS A 321 -4.97 34.35 7.77
CA LYS A 321 -4.81 35.48 6.82
C LYS A 321 -4.13 35.02 5.52
N LYS A 322 -4.92 35.03 4.45
CA LYS A 322 -4.69 34.32 3.18
C LYS A 322 -3.92 35.15 2.15
N SER A 323 -2.60 35.25 2.25
CA SER A 323 -1.80 35.71 1.11
C SER A 323 -1.01 34.54 0.53
N LEU A 324 -1.68 33.73 -0.30
CA LEU A 324 -1.05 32.82 -1.26
C LEU A 324 0.00 31.88 -0.64
N TYR A 325 -0.45 30.88 0.12
CA TYR A 325 0.43 29.93 0.81
C TYR A 325 1.38 29.19 -0.15
N TYR A 326 0.90 28.71 -1.29
CA TYR A 326 1.79 28.06 -2.26
C TYR A 326 2.38 29.05 -3.27
N LYS A 327 3.72 29.16 -3.27
CA LYS A 327 4.47 29.90 -4.29
C LYS A 327 4.24 29.27 -5.68
N ASP A 328 4.21 30.12 -6.70
CA ASP A 328 3.95 29.69 -8.08
C ASP A 328 4.95 28.65 -8.57
N ASP A 329 6.24 28.87 -8.35
CA ASP A 329 7.30 27.94 -8.77
C ASP A 329 7.13 26.55 -8.15
N LEU A 330 6.69 26.48 -6.89
CA LEU A 330 6.44 25.22 -6.21
C LEU A 330 5.24 24.49 -6.79
N LEU A 331 4.15 25.21 -7.11
CA LEU A 331 2.97 24.62 -7.75
C LEU A 331 3.28 24.13 -9.16
N VAL A 332 4.00 24.93 -9.95
CA VAL A 332 4.39 24.58 -11.32
C VAL A 332 5.32 23.37 -11.31
N THR A 333 6.31 23.34 -10.41
CA THR A 333 7.21 22.18 -10.25
C THR A 333 6.44 20.91 -9.89
N ASN A 334 5.53 20.97 -8.91
CA ASN A 334 4.70 19.82 -8.55
C ASN A 334 3.74 19.42 -9.66
N ALA A 335 3.19 20.39 -10.40
CA ALA A 335 2.31 20.12 -11.53
C ALA A 335 3.05 19.38 -12.64
N HIS A 336 4.28 19.76 -12.98
CA HIS A 336 5.09 19.03 -13.96
C HIS A 336 5.37 17.60 -13.55
N LYS A 337 5.72 17.34 -12.27
CA LYS A 337 5.90 15.97 -11.76
C LYS A 337 4.61 15.15 -11.88
N PHE A 338 3.49 15.73 -11.46
CA PHE A 338 2.17 15.10 -11.57
C PHE A 338 1.80 14.78 -13.02
N ILE A 339 2.01 15.73 -13.95
CA ILE A 339 1.75 15.56 -15.37
C ILE A 339 2.63 14.46 -15.96
N SER A 340 3.92 14.43 -15.59
CA SER A 340 4.86 13.38 -16.01
C SER A 340 4.39 11.99 -15.58
N CYS A 341 4.00 11.86 -14.31
CA CYS A 341 3.39 10.65 -13.78
C CYS A 341 2.12 10.26 -14.55
N MET A 342 1.14 11.16 -14.66
CA MET A 342 -0.14 10.83 -15.29
C MET A 342 -0.04 10.58 -16.79
N ALA A 343 0.92 11.19 -17.49
CA ALA A 343 1.19 10.88 -18.89
C ALA A 343 1.72 9.45 -19.07
N TYR A 344 2.57 9.00 -18.14
CA TYR A 344 3.01 7.60 -18.10
C TYR A 344 1.85 6.65 -17.81
N MET A 345 1.01 6.97 -16.83
CA MET A 345 -0.17 6.16 -16.48
C MET A 345 -1.16 6.07 -17.64
N GLU A 346 -1.47 7.20 -18.29
CA GLU A 346 -2.33 7.25 -19.49
C GLU A 346 -1.80 6.35 -20.60
N ASN A 347 -0.49 6.38 -20.83
CA ASN A 347 0.17 5.53 -21.82
C ASN A 347 0.09 4.03 -21.47
N CYS A 348 0.11 3.69 -20.19
CA CYS A 348 -0.15 2.34 -19.67
C CYS A 348 -1.65 2.00 -19.56
N ARG A 349 -2.54 2.84 -20.10
CA ARG A 349 -4.01 2.70 -20.02
C ARG A 349 -4.56 2.70 -18.59
N LEU A 350 -3.88 3.40 -17.69
CA LEU A 350 -4.29 3.59 -16.30
C LEU A 350 -4.72 5.05 -16.09
N TYR A 351 -5.99 5.25 -15.80
CA TYR A 351 -6.50 6.54 -15.30
C TYR A 351 -6.64 6.50 -13.78
N HIS A 352 -6.66 7.66 -13.14
CA HIS A 352 -6.81 7.80 -11.69
C HIS A 352 -8.27 7.74 -11.25
N GLY A 353 -9.17 8.41 -11.98
CA GLY A 353 -10.63 8.33 -11.81
C GLY A 353 -11.20 9.06 -10.58
N SER A 354 -10.36 9.48 -9.63
CA SER A 354 -10.77 10.19 -8.41
C SER A 354 -9.82 11.32 -7.98
N ILE A 355 -9.28 12.11 -8.92
CA ILE A 355 -8.34 13.18 -8.56
C ILE A 355 -9.05 14.27 -7.75
N HIS A 356 -8.62 14.47 -6.51
CA HIS A 356 -9.08 15.52 -5.61
C HIS A 356 -8.09 15.72 -4.45
N PRO A 357 -8.18 16.80 -3.65
CA PRO A 357 -7.22 17.10 -2.58
C PRO A 357 -6.97 15.98 -1.57
N ASN A 358 -7.96 15.14 -1.26
CA ASN A 358 -7.80 14.02 -0.31
C ASN A 358 -7.10 12.78 -0.90
N ASN A 359 -6.80 12.75 -2.20
CA ASN A 359 -6.05 11.68 -2.86
C ASN A 359 -4.68 12.18 -3.36
N ILE A 360 -4.28 13.36 -2.92
CA ILE A 360 -2.97 13.94 -3.18
C ILE A 360 -2.32 14.14 -1.82
N PHE A 361 -1.20 13.47 -1.61
CA PHE A 361 -0.47 13.43 -0.36
C PHE A 361 0.64 14.46 -0.36
N VAL A 362 1.07 14.84 0.83
CA VAL A 362 2.22 15.72 1.02
C VAL A 362 3.39 14.88 1.51
N SER A 363 4.54 14.98 0.83
CA SER A 363 5.77 14.28 1.18
C SER A 363 6.21 14.60 2.60
N ASP A 364 7.03 13.73 3.18
CA ASP A 364 7.54 13.92 4.53
C ASP A 364 8.34 15.23 4.70
N ASP A 365 8.95 15.75 3.64
CA ASP A 365 9.60 17.06 3.63
C ASP A 365 8.64 18.26 3.51
N GLY A 366 7.37 18.05 3.16
CA GLY A 366 6.36 19.09 3.03
C GLY A 366 6.31 19.80 1.67
N PHE A 367 7.22 19.49 0.74
CA PHE A 367 7.40 20.26 -0.50
C PHE A 367 6.87 19.58 -1.76
N ARG A 368 6.71 18.25 -1.73
CA ARG A 368 6.23 17.47 -2.87
C ARG A 368 4.78 17.07 -2.67
N LEU A 369 4.03 17.11 -3.76
CA LEU A 369 2.69 16.58 -3.87
C LEU A 369 2.78 15.22 -4.54
N LEU A 370 2.23 14.19 -3.90
CA LEU A 370 2.24 12.83 -4.40
C LEU A 370 0.83 12.40 -4.78
N VAL A 371 0.61 11.97 -6.01
CA VAL A 371 -0.66 11.37 -6.40
C VAL A 371 -0.77 9.96 -5.85
N GLY A 372 -1.91 9.57 -5.30
CA GLY A 372 -2.13 8.23 -4.76
C GLY A 372 -3.59 7.85 -4.77
N ASP A 373 -3.92 6.65 -4.26
CA ASP A 373 -5.31 6.19 -4.16
C ASP A 373 -6.07 6.13 -5.52
N PHE A 374 -5.40 5.61 -6.56
CA PHE A 374 -6.01 5.33 -7.87
C PHE A 374 -7.24 4.45 -7.70
N LEU A 375 -8.33 4.79 -8.40
CA LEU A 375 -9.58 4.04 -8.29
C LEU A 375 -9.56 2.86 -9.27
N PRO A 376 -9.85 1.61 -8.81
CA PRO A 376 -10.03 0.48 -9.71
C PRO A 376 -11.09 0.77 -10.80
N PRO A 377 -10.89 0.37 -12.07
CA PRO A 377 -11.84 0.63 -13.14
C PRO A 377 -13.26 0.14 -12.86
N SER A 378 -13.41 -1.03 -12.25
CA SER A 378 -14.70 -1.57 -11.81
C SER A 378 -15.39 -0.66 -10.79
N GLU A 379 -14.62 -0.18 -9.80
CA GLU A 379 -15.05 0.73 -8.76
C GLU A 379 -15.46 2.11 -9.31
N PHE A 380 -14.69 2.65 -10.26
CA PHE A 380 -15.02 3.92 -10.92
C PHE A 380 -16.36 3.83 -11.66
N LYS A 381 -16.53 2.81 -12.50
CA LYS A 381 -17.80 2.58 -13.25
C LYS A 381 -18.99 2.46 -12.30
N ARG A 382 -18.81 1.69 -11.22
CA ARG A 382 -19.82 1.51 -10.18
C ARG A 382 -20.18 2.83 -9.52
N TRP A 383 -19.19 3.61 -9.12
CA TRP A 383 -19.39 4.89 -8.47
C TRP A 383 -20.16 5.88 -9.36
N MET A 384 -19.80 5.99 -10.64
CA MET A 384 -20.52 6.85 -11.59
C MET A 384 -22.00 6.46 -11.71
N VAL A 385 -22.31 5.17 -11.78
CA VAL A 385 -23.71 4.69 -11.80
C VAL A 385 -24.43 5.01 -10.49
N SER A 386 -23.76 4.88 -9.33
CA SER A 386 -24.33 5.25 -8.02
C SER A 386 -24.70 6.74 -7.96
N VAL A 387 -23.81 7.61 -8.44
CA VAL A 387 -24.06 9.06 -8.51
C VAL A 387 -25.22 9.38 -9.45
N ALA A 388 -25.28 8.78 -10.64
CA ALA A 388 -26.38 8.97 -11.59
C ALA A 388 -27.74 8.49 -11.03
N LYS A 389 -27.72 7.45 -10.19
CA LYS A 389 -28.89 6.97 -9.44
C LYS A 389 -29.25 7.83 -8.22
N ARG A 390 -28.48 8.88 -7.93
CA ARG A 390 -28.61 9.75 -6.74
C ARG A 390 -28.44 9.00 -5.42
N LEU A 391 -27.72 7.88 -5.44
CA LEU A 391 -27.35 7.11 -4.26
C LEU A 391 -26.05 7.64 -3.62
N SER A 392 -25.35 8.54 -4.32
CA SER A 392 -24.13 9.21 -3.87
C SER A 392 -24.14 10.66 -4.35
N SER A 393 -23.46 11.54 -3.63
CA SER A 393 -23.32 12.95 -4.01
C SER A 393 -22.48 13.11 -5.28
N VAL A 394 -22.83 14.09 -6.11
CA VAL A 394 -22.02 14.45 -7.27
C VAL A 394 -20.66 14.99 -6.79
N PRO A 395 -19.52 14.46 -7.29
CA PRO A 395 -18.21 14.93 -6.86
C PRO A 395 -17.97 16.41 -7.19
N THR A 396 -17.21 17.10 -6.34
CA THR A 396 -16.82 18.51 -6.60
C THR A 396 -15.82 18.58 -7.76
N PHE A 397 -14.76 17.78 -7.71
CA PHE A 397 -13.67 17.74 -8.68
C PHE A 397 -14.04 16.84 -9.85
N LEU A 398 -14.85 17.38 -10.75
CA LEU A 398 -15.44 16.63 -11.87
C LEU A 398 -15.56 17.53 -13.10
N SER A 399 -15.27 16.98 -14.28
CA SER A 399 -15.37 17.72 -15.54
C SER A 399 -16.82 18.05 -15.92
N PRO A 400 -17.03 19.09 -16.76
CA PRO A 400 -18.37 19.51 -17.15
C PRO A 400 -19.18 18.40 -17.84
N GLU A 401 -18.56 17.64 -18.75
CA GLU A 401 -19.21 16.57 -19.50
C GLU A 401 -19.65 15.40 -18.60
N TYR A 402 -18.86 15.06 -17.59
CA TYR A 402 -19.27 14.08 -16.58
C TYR A 402 -20.39 14.62 -15.69
N ARG A 403 -20.28 15.88 -15.25
CA ARG A 403 -21.30 16.51 -14.42
C ARG A 403 -22.65 16.55 -15.14
N GLU A 404 -22.65 16.87 -16.42
CA GLU A 404 -23.85 16.84 -17.26
C GLU A 404 -24.43 15.42 -17.33
N ALA A 405 -23.61 14.43 -17.70
CA ALA A 405 -24.05 13.04 -17.78
C ALA A 405 -24.63 12.49 -16.47
N LEU A 406 -24.11 12.92 -15.31
CA LEU A 406 -24.57 12.45 -13.99
C LEU A 406 -25.81 13.19 -13.47
N VAL A 407 -26.02 14.45 -13.86
CA VAL A 407 -27.08 15.31 -13.30
C VAL A 407 -28.30 15.39 -14.22
N THR A 408 -28.09 15.51 -15.53
CA THR A 408 -29.15 15.83 -16.50
C THR A 408 -29.55 14.64 -17.37
N ALA A 409 -28.65 13.70 -17.61
CA ALA A 409 -28.94 12.55 -18.47
C ALA A 409 -29.75 11.46 -17.74
N ARG A 410 -30.43 10.61 -18.53
CA ARG A 410 -30.98 9.35 -18.03
C ARG A 410 -29.82 8.47 -17.53
N ILE A 411 -30.09 7.62 -16.53
CA ILE A 411 -29.11 6.68 -15.99
C ILE A 411 -28.47 5.90 -17.14
N GLN A 412 -27.16 6.07 -17.31
CA GLN A 412 -26.39 5.43 -18.37
C GLN A 412 -25.87 4.06 -17.93
N LYS A 413 -25.56 3.22 -18.92
CA LYS A 413 -24.83 1.97 -18.68
C LYS A 413 -23.42 2.27 -18.15
N PRO A 414 -22.81 1.41 -17.32
CA PRO A 414 -21.48 1.63 -16.76
C PRO A 414 -20.40 1.96 -17.81
N GLN A 415 -20.45 1.30 -18.97
CA GLN A 415 -19.50 1.47 -20.08
C GLN A 415 -19.50 2.88 -20.68
N TYR A 416 -20.63 3.59 -20.62
CA TYR A 416 -20.73 4.96 -21.13
C TYR A 416 -19.68 5.89 -20.50
N TYR A 417 -19.44 5.72 -19.19
CA TYR A 417 -18.51 6.54 -18.43
C TYR A 417 -17.03 6.24 -18.74
N THR A 418 -16.71 5.18 -19.49
CA THR A 418 -15.32 4.84 -19.84
C THR A 418 -15.06 4.81 -21.35
N GLU A 419 -16.09 4.55 -22.15
CA GLU A 419 -15.99 4.40 -23.61
C GLU A 419 -16.48 5.65 -24.36
N THR A 420 -17.53 6.31 -23.85
CA THR A 420 -18.08 7.54 -24.47
C THR A 420 -17.50 8.79 -23.84
N LEU A 421 -17.42 8.82 -22.50
CA LEU A 421 -16.69 9.84 -21.78
C LEU A 421 -15.26 9.37 -21.53
N SER A 422 -14.30 10.28 -21.56
CA SER A 422 -12.89 9.97 -21.33
C SER A 422 -12.52 10.20 -19.86
N PRO A 423 -12.19 9.13 -19.08
CA PRO A 423 -11.70 9.28 -17.72
C PRO A 423 -10.40 10.09 -17.65
N TYR A 424 -9.52 9.94 -18.65
CA TYR A 424 -8.26 10.68 -18.73
C TYR A 424 -8.49 12.18 -18.85
N LYS A 425 -9.43 12.62 -19.70
CA LYS A 425 -9.78 14.04 -19.82
C LYS A 425 -10.45 14.56 -18.55
N ASN A 426 -11.23 13.72 -17.85
CA ASN A 426 -11.78 14.08 -16.55
C ASN A 426 -10.66 14.29 -15.51
N ASP A 427 -9.65 13.41 -15.48
CA ASP A 427 -8.50 13.53 -14.59
C ASP A 427 -7.71 14.82 -14.85
N VAL A 428 -7.46 15.18 -16.11
CA VAL A 428 -6.82 16.47 -16.47
C VAL A 428 -7.61 17.64 -15.89
N TYR A 429 -8.93 17.66 -16.08
CA TYR A 429 -9.77 18.75 -15.57
C TYR A 429 -9.78 18.79 -14.04
N ALA A 430 -9.92 17.63 -13.40
CA ALA A 430 -9.94 17.50 -11.94
C ALA A 430 -8.63 17.98 -11.32
N PHE A 431 -7.48 17.68 -11.93
CA PHE A 431 -6.19 18.21 -11.45
C PHE A 431 -6.07 19.72 -11.68
N GLY A 432 -6.58 20.26 -12.79
CA GLY A 432 -6.68 21.71 -13.00
C GLY A 432 -7.50 22.40 -11.90
N LEU A 433 -8.59 21.76 -11.43
CA LEU A 433 -9.38 22.25 -10.30
C LEU A 433 -8.62 22.20 -8.98
N VAL A 434 -7.80 21.18 -8.74
CA VAL A 434 -6.92 21.10 -7.56
C VAL A 434 -5.91 22.24 -7.57
N LEU A 435 -5.23 22.48 -8.69
CA LEU A 435 -4.25 23.57 -8.81
C LEU A 435 -4.91 24.94 -8.59
N LEU A 436 -6.11 25.14 -9.14
CA LEU A 436 -6.89 26.35 -8.89
C LEU A 436 -7.26 26.49 -7.42
N TYR A 437 -7.65 25.40 -6.76
CA TYR A 437 -7.96 25.42 -5.33
C TYR A 437 -6.72 25.78 -4.49
N LEU A 438 -5.56 25.19 -4.78
CA LEU A 438 -4.30 25.50 -4.11
C LEU A 438 -3.85 26.95 -4.33
N ALA A 439 -4.06 27.49 -5.54
CA ALA A 439 -3.69 28.87 -5.87
C ALA A 439 -4.65 29.90 -5.24
N THR A 440 -5.92 29.57 -5.06
CA THR A 440 -6.94 30.51 -4.55
C THR A 440 -7.26 30.33 -3.07
N MET A 441 -7.03 29.13 -2.51
CA MET A 441 -7.54 28.67 -1.22
C MET A 441 -9.08 28.84 -1.10
N GLU A 442 -9.78 28.69 -2.24
CA GLU A 442 -11.23 28.73 -2.40
C GLU A 442 -11.69 27.50 -3.18
N GLU A 443 -12.63 26.72 -2.62
CA GLU A 443 -13.08 25.49 -3.27
C GLU A 443 -13.81 25.82 -4.60
N PRO A 444 -13.43 25.16 -5.71
CA PRO A 444 -13.99 25.47 -7.01
C PRO A 444 -15.41 24.91 -7.12
N THR A 445 -16.42 25.79 -7.11
CA THR A 445 -17.83 25.37 -7.10
C THR A 445 -18.46 25.24 -8.50
N SER A 446 -17.86 25.77 -9.57
CA SER A 446 -18.33 25.58 -10.96
C SER A 446 -17.31 26.01 -12.03
N ALA A 447 -17.46 25.51 -13.26
CA ALA A 447 -16.63 25.88 -14.41
C ALA A 447 -16.62 27.39 -14.70
N LYS A 448 -17.79 28.04 -14.67
CA LYS A 448 -17.90 29.50 -14.85
C LYS A 448 -17.15 30.29 -13.77
N LYS A 449 -17.18 29.80 -12.53
CA LYS A 449 -16.43 30.39 -11.43
C LYS A 449 -14.93 30.12 -11.56
N ALA A 450 -14.54 28.99 -12.15
CA ALA A 450 -13.15 28.63 -12.37
C ALA A 450 -12.46 29.59 -13.34
N ALA A 451 -13.06 29.87 -14.51
CA ALA A 451 -12.53 30.85 -15.46
C ALA A 451 -12.39 32.25 -14.83
N ARG A 452 -13.40 32.70 -14.07
CA ARG A 452 -13.32 33.97 -13.33
C ARG A 452 -12.24 33.96 -12.25
N ALA A 453 -11.98 32.83 -11.62
CA ALA A 453 -10.95 32.70 -10.59
C ALA A 453 -9.55 32.80 -11.20
N VAL A 454 -9.31 32.22 -12.38
CA VAL A 454 -8.06 32.40 -13.12
C VAL A 454 -7.81 33.87 -13.43
N GLU A 455 -8.82 34.61 -13.91
CA GLU A 455 -8.67 36.05 -14.17
C GLU A 455 -8.37 36.86 -12.90
N ARG A 456 -8.99 36.49 -11.76
CA ARG A 456 -8.64 37.08 -10.46
C ARG A 456 -7.18 36.80 -10.07
N LEU A 457 -6.67 35.60 -10.34
CA LEU A 457 -5.26 35.26 -10.06
C LEU A 457 -4.30 36.05 -10.96
N ARG A 458 -4.67 36.26 -12.22
CA ARG A 458 -3.95 37.14 -13.16
C ARG A 458 -3.83 38.56 -12.62
N HIS A 459 -4.93 39.16 -12.18
CA HIS A 459 -4.91 40.49 -11.54
C HIS A 459 -4.11 40.55 -10.23
N LYS A 460 -3.96 39.43 -9.53
CA LYS A 460 -3.13 39.31 -8.32
C LYS A 460 -1.64 39.10 -8.62
N GLY A 461 -1.23 39.11 -9.89
CA GLY A 461 0.16 39.01 -10.30
C GLY A 461 0.77 37.60 -10.18
N ARG A 462 -0.05 36.54 -10.27
CA ARG A 462 0.44 35.16 -10.34
C ARG A 462 1.13 34.90 -11.67
N HIS A 463 2.11 33.99 -11.67
CA HIS A 463 2.94 33.68 -12.83
C HIS A 463 2.10 33.17 -14.01
N GLU A 464 2.43 33.63 -15.22
CA GLU A 464 1.70 33.26 -16.43
C GLU A 464 1.77 31.76 -16.74
N ASP A 465 2.87 31.10 -16.38
CA ASP A 465 3.04 29.66 -16.59
C ASP A 465 1.99 28.84 -15.82
N LEU A 466 1.75 29.18 -14.54
CA LEU A 466 0.72 28.54 -13.74
C LEU A 466 -0.67 28.83 -14.32
N LEU A 467 -0.94 30.09 -14.69
CA LEU A 467 -2.24 30.50 -15.22
C LEU A 467 -2.54 29.82 -16.56
N SER A 468 -1.55 29.73 -17.44
CA SER A 468 -1.65 29.06 -18.74
C SER A 468 -1.92 27.57 -18.57
N LEU A 469 -1.18 26.92 -17.66
CA LEU A 469 -1.37 25.51 -17.35
C LEU A 469 -2.77 25.23 -16.81
N VAL A 470 -3.20 25.96 -15.77
CA VAL A 470 -4.53 25.83 -15.18
C VAL A 470 -5.63 26.11 -16.21
N SER A 471 -5.46 27.14 -17.06
CA SER A 471 -6.43 27.47 -18.12
C SER A 471 -6.57 26.35 -19.13
N ALA A 472 -5.45 25.79 -19.59
CA ALA A 472 -5.44 24.69 -20.55
C ALA A 472 -6.18 23.46 -20.00
N MET A 473 -5.88 23.07 -18.75
CA MET A 473 -6.51 21.92 -18.10
C MET A 473 -8.01 22.12 -17.84
N LEU A 474 -8.42 23.36 -17.58
CA LEU A 474 -9.83 23.73 -17.32
C LEU A 474 -10.62 24.07 -18.60
N THR A 475 -10.10 23.72 -19.78
CA THR A 475 -10.84 23.81 -21.04
C THR A 475 -12.16 23.03 -20.96
N PHE A 476 -13.26 23.71 -21.27
CA PHE A 476 -14.61 23.18 -21.11
C PHE A 476 -14.89 22.01 -22.06
N ASN A 477 -14.58 22.17 -23.35
CA ASN A 477 -14.75 21.12 -24.34
C ASN A 477 -13.67 20.02 -24.15
N PRO A 478 -14.05 18.76 -23.87
CA PRO A 478 -13.08 17.69 -23.65
C PRO A 478 -12.23 17.34 -24.89
N GLN A 479 -12.70 17.67 -26.10
CA GLN A 479 -11.94 17.44 -27.33
C GLN A 479 -10.81 18.47 -27.52
N GLU A 480 -11.00 19.69 -27.01
CA GLU A 480 -10.00 20.76 -27.05
C GLU A 480 -9.09 20.75 -25.82
N ARG A 481 -9.55 20.15 -24.71
CA ARG A 481 -8.76 19.98 -23.50
C ARG A 481 -7.54 19.10 -23.82
N PRO A 482 -6.32 19.46 -23.40
CA PRO A 482 -5.13 18.67 -23.68
C PRO A 482 -5.19 17.30 -22.99
N SER A 483 -4.52 16.32 -23.57
CA SER A 483 -4.13 15.06 -22.93
C SER A 483 -2.96 15.28 -21.98
N TRP A 484 -2.65 14.30 -21.13
CA TRP A 484 -1.47 14.39 -20.27
C TRP A 484 -0.18 14.47 -21.11
N LYS A 485 -0.11 13.70 -22.20
CA LYS A 485 1.02 13.72 -23.14
C LYS A 485 1.24 15.08 -23.81
N GLU A 486 0.18 15.86 -24.03
CA GLU A 486 0.29 17.21 -24.62
C GLU A 486 0.71 18.27 -23.60
N LEU A 487 0.52 18.02 -22.31
CA LEU A 487 0.98 18.87 -21.22
C LEU A 487 2.45 18.65 -20.83
N LEU A 488 3.09 17.59 -21.35
CA LEU A 488 4.50 17.31 -21.11
C LEU A 488 5.41 18.36 -21.75
N MET A 489 6.52 18.65 -21.07
CA MET A 489 7.64 19.38 -21.67
C MET A 489 8.19 18.60 -22.87
N THR A 490 8.65 19.30 -23.90
CA THR A 490 9.05 18.71 -25.19
C THR A 490 10.02 17.54 -25.06
N GLY A 491 11.01 17.63 -24.16
CA GLY A 491 11.98 16.55 -23.92
C GLY A 491 11.36 15.28 -23.33
N GLU A 492 10.48 15.42 -22.34
CA GLU A 492 9.77 14.27 -21.74
C GLU A 492 8.80 13.63 -22.72
N ARG A 493 8.13 14.45 -23.54
CA ARG A 493 7.23 13.96 -24.60
C ARG A 493 7.94 13.05 -25.59
N LEU A 494 9.15 13.44 -26.01
CA LEU A 494 9.99 12.63 -26.93
C LEU A 494 10.46 11.34 -26.27
N GLN A 495 10.88 11.39 -25.00
CA GLN A 495 11.27 10.19 -24.25
C GLN A 495 10.12 9.19 -24.13
N LEU A 496 8.91 9.67 -23.82
CA LEU A 496 7.74 8.81 -23.71
C LEU A 496 7.40 8.16 -25.08
N GLN A 497 7.45 8.94 -26.17
CA GLN A 497 7.27 8.41 -27.53
C GLN A 497 8.33 7.38 -27.92
N ALA A 498 9.60 7.59 -27.57
CA ALA A 498 10.67 6.63 -27.84
C ALA A 498 10.44 5.30 -27.10
N ALA A 499 10.00 5.36 -25.83
CA ALA A 499 9.65 4.17 -25.06
C ALA A 499 8.48 3.38 -25.67
N ASP A 500 7.50 4.06 -26.28
CA ASP A 500 6.37 3.42 -26.98
C ASP A 500 6.83 2.68 -28.24
N VAL A 501 7.69 3.32 -29.03
CA VAL A 501 8.24 2.74 -30.26
C VAL A 501 9.08 1.50 -29.94
N LEU A 502 9.95 1.57 -28.93
CA LEU A 502 10.76 0.44 -28.50
C LEU A 502 9.90 -0.73 -28.00
N ARG A 503 8.84 -0.47 -27.22
CA ARG A 503 7.88 -1.52 -26.81
C ARG A 503 7.11 -2.11 -27.99
N GLY A 504 6.64 -1.26 -28.90
CA GLY A 504 5.92 -1.70 -30.10
C GLY A 504 6.78 -2.58 -31.00
N LEU A 505 8.06 -2.23 -31.18
CA LEU A 505 9.02 -3.03 -31.93
C LEU A 505 9.33 -4.36 -31.23
N GLY A 506 9.56 -4.37 -29.91
CA GLY A 506 9.76 -5.62 -29.15
C GLY A 506 8.60 -6.60 -29.34
N ASN A 507 7.36 -6.13 -29.12
CA ASN A 507 6.16 -6.95 -29.29
C ASN A 507 6.00 -7.49 -30.74
N LEU A 508 6.39 -6.70 -31.75
CA LEU A 508 6.30 -7.10 -33.16
C LEU A 508 7.30 -8.21 -33.52
N PHE A 509 8.49 -8.22 -32.91
CA PHE A 509 9.55 -9.19 -33.23
C PHE A 509 9.49 -10.46 -32.37
N GLY A 510 8.45 -10.65 -31.55
CA GLY A 510 8.34 -11.80 -30.65
C GLY A 510 9.40 -11.84 -29.54
N VAL A 511 10.34 -10.89 -29.56
CA VAL A 511 11.18 -10.52 -28.43
C VAL A 511 10.29 -9.67 -27.56
N THR A 512 9.47 -10.29 -26.71
CA THR A 512 9.09 -9.58 -25.50
C THR A 512 10.41 -9.21 -24.85
N LEU A 513 10.87 -7.97 -25.06
CA LEU A 513 11.75 -7.27 -24.15
C LEU A 513 10.91 -7.18 -22.87
N THR A 514 10.79 -8.32 -22.19
CA THR A 514 10.57 -8.35 -20.76
C THR A 514 11.72 -7.49 -20.29
N ASN A 515 11.38 -6.25 -19.92
CA ASN A 515 12.37 -5.38 -19.34
C ASN A 515 12.97 -6.20 -18.18
N PRO A 516 14.26 -6.11 -17.85
CA PRO A 516 14.79 -6.80 -16.67
C PRO A 516 13.92 -6.55 -15.41
N GLU A 517 13.20 -5.43 -15.41
CA GLU A 517 12.19 -5.01 -14.44
C GLU A 517 10.88 -5.81 -14.50
N ASP A 518 10.41 -6.27 -15.66
CA ASP A 518 9.25 -7.19 -15.74
C ASP A 518 9.63 -8.57 -15.14
N GLN A 519 10.91 -8.98 -15.23
CA GLN A 519 11.42 -10.15 -14.50
C GLN A 519 11.48 -9.92 -12.98
N TYR A 520 11.79 -8.70 -12.54
CA TYR A 520 11.73 -8.28 -11.12
C TYR A 520 10.29 -8.30 -10.59
N MET A 521 9.32 -7.84 -11.38
CA MET A 521 7.90 -7.75 -10.98
C MET A 521 7.17 -9.11 -11.00
N ASP A 522 7.51 -10.02 -11.91
CA ASP A 522 6.83 -11.33 -12.03
C ASP A 522 7.41 -12.45 -11.16
N LYS A 523 8.64 -12.32 -10.65
CA LYS A 523 9.30 -13.36 -9.82
C LYS A 523 9.73 -12.89 -8.42
N ASP A 524 10.13 -11.64 -8.24
CA ASP A 524 10.86 -11.20 -7.03
C ASP A 524 10.02 -10.41 -6.02
N LEU A 525 8.81 -9.95 -6.36
CA LEU A 525 7.85 -9.43 -5.35
C LEU A 525 7.28 -10.54 -4.43
N ARG A 526 7.66 -11.81 -4.64
CA ARG A 526 7.24 -12.97 -3.84
C ARG A 526 8.41 -13.76 -3.22
N ASP A 527 9.67 -13.41 -3.52
CA ASP A 527 10.89 -14.08 -2.98
C ASP A 527 11.90 -13.03 -2.44
N PRO A 528 11.90 -12.78 -1.11
CA PRO A 528 12.67 -11.70 -0.46
C PRO A 528 14.19 -11.79 -0.67
N ARG A 529 14.73 -13.00 -0.84
CA ARG A 529 16.20 -13.21 -0.90
C ARG A 529 16.78 -12.86 -2.27
N ARG A 530 15.97 -12.92 -3.33
CA ARG A 530 16.41 -12.62 -4.70
C ARG A 530 16.31 -11.14 -5.06
N ALA A 531 15.28 -10.45 -4.56
CA ALA A 531 15.12 -9.00 -4.73
C ALA A 531 16.34 -8.21 -4.18
N HIS A 532 16.77 -8.53 -2.96
CA HIS A 532 17.94 -7.88 -2.33
C HIS A 532 19.24 -8.13 -3.11
N ALA A 533 19.48 -9.36 -3.56
CA ALA A 533 20.68 -9.73 -4.31
C ALA A 533 20.75 -9.03 -5.69
N ALA A 534 19.61 -8.84 -6.35
CA ALA A 534 19.52 -8.14 -7.63
C ALA A 534 19.75 -6.63 -7.49
N ALA A 535 19.15 -5.97 -6.48
CA ALA A 535 19.36 -4.55 -6.20
C ALA A 535 20.84 -4.23 -5.89
N THR A 536 21.50 -5.08 -5.09
CA THR A 536 22.93 -4.90 -4.77
C THR A 536 23.82 -5.09 -6.01
N LYS A 537 23.46 -6.00 -6.91
CA LYS A 537 24.19 -6.25 -8.17
C LYS A 537 24.05 -5.09 -9.16
N HIS A 538 22.90 -4.42 -9.19
CA HIS A 538 22.67 -3.26 -10.07
C HIS A 538 23.40 -2.01 -9.58
N MET A 539 23.48 -1.78 -8.26
CA MET A 539 24.29 -0.70 -7.68
C MET A 539 25.78 -0.86 -8.00
N LYS A 540 26.32 -2.08 -7.91
CA LYS A 540 27.72 -2.38 -8.29
C LYS A 540 28.01 -2.19 -9.78
N ARG A 541 26.99 -2.28 -10.65
CA ARG A 541 27.16 -2.11 -12.11
C ARG A 541 27.34 -0.65 -12.52
N GLN A 542 26.80 0.30 -11.76
CA GLN A 542 26.97 1.73 -12.02
C GLN A 542 28.37 2.24 -11.61
N GLU A 543 29.03 1.61 -10.65
CA GLU A 543 30.40 1.99 -10.24
C GLU A 543 31.48 1.52 -11.24
N GLY A 544 31.16 0.61 -12.17
CA GLY A 544 32.13 0.01 -13.11
C GLY A 544 31.92 0.30 -14.60
N GLY A 545 30.90 1.06 -14.98
CA GLY A 545 30.50 1.23 -16.38
C GLY A 545 31.02 2.50 -17.04
N GLN A 546 32.32 2.55 -17.40
CA GLN A 546 32.75 3.51 -18.43
C GLN A 546 32.12 3.11 -19.77
N THR A 547 31.23 3.98 -20.26
CA THR A 547 30.63 3.94 -21.59
C THR A 547 31.70 4.12 -22.66
N ALA A 548 32.22 3.01 -23.20
CA ALA A 548 32.91 3.02 -24.48
C ALA A 548 31.84 3.03 -25.59
N CYS A 549 31.45 4.24 -26.01
CA CYS A 549 30.75 4.47 -27.27
C CYS A 549 31.68 4.05 -28.42
N THR A 550 31.36 2.96 -29.11
CA THR A 550 31.96 2.67 -30.42
C THR A 550 30.83 2.61 -31.43
N ILE A 551 30.71 3.69 -32.20
CA ILE A 551 29.84 3.79 -33.36
C ILE A 551 30.50 2.99 -34.49
N MET A 552 29.75 2.06 -35.08
CA MET A 552 29.78 1.78 -36.52
C MET A 552 28.35 1.56 -37.01
#